data_AF-A0A3A9YLX7-F1
#
_entry.id   AF-A0A3A9YLX7-F1
#
_cell.length_a   1.000
_cell.length_b   1.000
_cell.length_c   1.000
_cell.angle_alpha   90.00
_cell.angle_beta   90.00
_cell.angle_gamma   90.00
#
_symmetry.space_group_name_H-M   'P 1'
#
loop_
_entity.id
_entity.type
_entity.pdbx_description
1 polymer ?
#
loop_
_entity_poly.entity_id
_entity_poly.type
_entity_poly.pdbx_seq_one_letter_code
_entity_poly.pdbx_strand_id
1 'polypeptide(L)'
;MRMPEPRAFWLDEQFDRERGTDGHGRYEAEVLRRIDEFSDTWGDILPVAFAATAWRLATELSPGYVRWHRRIVSATCTRSRWDGSMTCAATVARELNELLAPMIRQLEDGVPADR
;
A
#
# COMPACT_ATOMS: atom_id res chain seq x y z
N MET A 1 1.38 17.20 -22.81
CA MET A 1 1.00 16.96 -21.40
C MET A 1 1.55 15.61 -21.00
N ARG A 2 2.60 15.55 -20.17
CA ARG A 2 3.16 14.27 -19.70
C ARG A 2 2.19 13.74 -18.65
N MET A 3 1.50 12.63 -18.90
CA MET A 3 0.68 12.03 -17.86
C MET A 3 1.62 11.59 -16.73
N PRO A 4 1.32 11.90 -15.46
CA PRO A 4 2.12 11.41 -14.35
C PRO A 4 2.18 9.89 -14.42
N GLU A 5 3.36 9.32 -14.19
CA GLU A 5 3.53 7.88 -14.16
C GLU A 5 2.51 7.26 -13.19
N PRO A 6 1.91 6.11 -13.51
CA PRO A 6 0.97 5.46 -12.62
C PRO A 6 1.66 5.14 -11.30
N ARG A 7 1.24 5.80 -10.21
CA ARG A 7 1.74 5.52 -8.86
C ARG A 7 0.84 4.50 -8.18
N ALA A 8 1.43 3.39 -7.75
CA ALA A 8 0.72 2.38 -6.97
C ALA A 8 0.38 2.87 -5.56
N PHE A 9 1.31 3.60 -4.92
CA PHE A 9 1.19 4.18 -3.59
C PHE A 9 1.65 5.65 -3.61
N TRP A 10 1.06 6.48 -2.75
CA TRP A 10 1.48 7.87 -2.54
C TRP A 10 1.12 8.34 -1.12
N LEU A 11 1.76 9.40 -0.65
CA LEU A 11 1.41 10.08 0.61
C LEU A 11 0.42 11.20 0.32
N ASP A 12 -0.64 11.32 1.11
CA ASP A 12 -1.64 12.39 1.00
C ASP A 12 -1.22 13.61 1.84
N GLU A 13 -0.04 14.16 1.55
CA GLU A 13 0.60 15.22 2.35
C GLU A 13 -0.24 16.50 2.45
N GLN A 14 -0.99 16.82 1.39
CA GLN A 14 -1.89 17.96 1.39
C GLN A 14 -3.03 17.74 2.38
N PHE A 15 -3.75 16.62 2.26
CA PHE A 15 -4.85 16.30 3.18
C PHE A 15 -4.35 16.19 4.62
N ASP A 16 -3.17 15.59 4.82
CA ASP A 16 -2.56 15.44 6.13
C ASP A 16 -2.28 16.79 6.81
N ARG A 17 -1.75 17.75 6.06
CA ARG A 17 -1.46 19.11 6.53
C ARG A 17 -2.74 19.90 6.81
N GLU A 18 -3.73 19.79 5.92
CA GLU A 18 -5.03 20.47 6.07
C GLU A 18 -5.82 19.96 7.28
N ARG A 19 -5.61 18.70 7.69
CA ARG A 19 -6.24 18.07 8.85
C ARG A 19 -5.36 18.04 10.09
N GLY A 20 -4.16 18.59 9.99
CA GLY A 20 -3.23 18.75 11.10
C GLY A 20 -3.68 19.81 12.11
N THR A 21 -2.99 19.85 13.24
CA THR A 21 -3.20 20.84 14.31
C THR A 21 -1.86 21.43 14.74
N ASP A 22 -1.86 22.68 15.20
CA ASP A 22 -0.67 23.34 15.76
C ASP A 22 0.56 23.37 14.83
N GLY A 23 0.34 23.40 13.51
CA GLY A 23 1.41 23.41 12.52
C GLY A 23 2.01 22.03 12.21
N HIS A 24 1.55 20.98 12.89
CA HIS A 24 1.94 19.60 12.65
C HIS A 24 0.95 18.89 11.73
N GLY A 25 1.44 17.95 10.92
CA GLY A 25 0.58 17.08 10.12
C GLY A 25 -0.25 16.14 11.01
N ARG A 26 -1.43 15.71 10.54
CA ARG A 26 -2.27 14.77 11.31
C ARG A 26 -1.52 13.45 11.60
N TYR A 27 -0.74 12.96 10.65
CA TYR A 27 0.06 11.75 10.83
C TYR A 27 1.14 11.94 11.90
N GLU A 28 1.80 13.09 11.95
CA GLU A 28 2.78 13.42 12.98
C GLU A 28 2.15 13.43 14.37
N ALA A 29 0.99 14.08 14.52
CA ALA A 29 0.24 14.07 15.78
C ALA A 29 -0.11 12.65 16.24
N GLU A 30 -0.48 11.76 15.30
CA GLU A 30 -0.78 10.36 15.61
C GLU A 30 0.46 9.55 16.01
N VAL A 31 1.61 9.78 15.35
CA VAL A 31 2.89 9.18 15.74
C VAL A 31 3.28 9.60 17.15
N LEU A 32 3.16 10.89 17.48
CA LEU A 32 3.46 11.39 18.84
C LEU A 32 2.52 10.79 19.88
N ARG A 33 1.22 10.68 19.56
CA ARG A 33 0.22 10.07 20.46
C ARG A 33 0.48 8.60 20.75
N ARG A 34 1.07 7.87 19.79
CA ARG A 34 1.37 6.43 19.87
C ARG A 34 2.87 6.14 19.93
N ILE A 35 3.66 7.08 20.44
CA ILE A 35 5.12 6.99 20.39
C ILE A 35 5.66 5.72 21.08
N ASP A 36 4.94 5.24 22.10
CA ASP A 36 5.29 4.01 22.81
C ASP A 36 5.27 2.77 21.91
N GLU A 37 4.50 2.76 20.82
CA GLU A 37 4.48 1.66 19.83
C GLU A 37 5.80 1.57 19.04
N PHE A 38 6.65 2.60 19.11
CA PHE A 38 7.99 2.62 18.52
C PHE A 38 9.09 2.22 19.50
N SER A 39 8.79 2.01 20.80
CA SER A 39 9.80 1.76 21.85
C SER A 39 10.79 0.66 21.48
N ASP A 40 10.28 -0.46 20.96
CA ASP A 40 11.08 -1.64 20.59
C ASP A 40 11.77 -1.50 19.23
N THR A 41 11.58 -0.37 18.54
CA THR A 41 12.19 -0.10 17.23
C THR A 41 13.48 0.72 17.35
N TRP A 42 13.69 1.37 18.49
CA TRP A 42 14.86 2.20 18.75
C TRP A 42 16.08 1.32 19.07
N GLY A 43 17.20 1.58 18.41
CA GLY A 43 18.44 0.81 18.61
C GLY A 43 18.58 -0.42 17.70
N ASP A 44 17.58 -0.72 16.87
CA ASP A 44 17.71 -1.71 15.79
C ASP A 44 18.71 -1.22 14.74
N ILE A 45 19.65 -2.09 14.33
CA ILE A 45 20.65 -1.79 13.28
C ILE A 45 19.97 -1.62 11.92
N LEU A 46 18.84 -2.28 11.69
CA LEU A 46 18.03 -2.17 10.48
C LEU A 46 16.70 -1.50 10.81
N PRO A 47 16.27 -0.46 10.07
CA PRO A 47 15.06 0.32 10.38
C PRO A 47 13.75 -0.41 10.05
N VAL A 48 13.76 -1.75 9.99
CA VAL A 48 12.61 -2.56 9.53
C VAL A 48 11.46 -2.51 10.53
N ALA A 49 11.74 -2.64 11.84
CA ALA A 49 10.70 -2.57 12.86
C ALA A 49 10.04 -1.19 12.87
N PHE A 50 10.85 -0.13 12.80
CA PHE A 50 10.39 1.25 12.67
C PHE A 50 9.52 1.44 11.43
N ALA A 51 9.97 0.97 10.26
CA ALA A 51 9.24 1.11 9.00
C ALA A 51 7.89 0.37 9.02
N ALA A 52 7.84 -0.84 9.60
CA ALA A 52 6.60 -1.60 9.72
C ALA A 52 5.59 -0.91 10.66
N THR A 53 6.06 -0.36 11.79
CA THR A 53 5.21 0.41 12.72
C THR A 53 4.69 1.68 12.04
N ALA A 54 5.57 2.49 11.43
CA ALA A 54 5.19 3.69 10.70
C ALA A 54 4.17 3.40 9.59
N TRP A 55 4.41 2.37 8.76
CA TRP A 55 3.47 1.94 7.73
C TRP A 55 2.10 1.63 8.31
N ARG A 56 2.04 0.83 9.38
CA ARG A 56 0.79 0.44 10.02
C ARG A 56 0.00 1.68 10.46
N LEU A 57 0.60 2.58 11.22
CA LEU A 57 -0.05 3.82 11.66
C LEU A 57 -0.56 4.65 10.46
N ALA A 58 0.27 4.78 9.42
CA ALA A 58 -0.08 5.56 8.24
C ALA A 58 -1.29 4.99 7.48
N THR A 59 -1.49 3.67 7.51
CA THR A 59 -2.63 2.99 6.86
C THR A 59 -3.88 2.86 7.73
N GLU A 60 -3.76 2.89 9.07
CA GLU A 60 -4.89 2.82 10.01
C GLU A 60 -5.71 4.11 10.08
N LEU A 61 -5.13 5.25 9.69
CA LEU A 61 -5.85 6.51 9.60
C LEU A 61 -7.02 6.42 8.61
N SER A 62 -8.10 7.15 8.87
CA SER A 62 -9.25 7.25 7.96
C SER A 62 -9.54 8.71 7.62
N PRO A 63 -9.36 9.16 6.37
CA PRO A 63 -8.62 8.46 5.30
C PRO A 63 -7.15 8.25 5.65
N GLY A 64 -6.49 7.22 5.10
CA GLY A 64 -5.08 6.90 5.37
C GLY A 64 -4.12 8.02 4.98
N TYR A 65 -2.98 8.12 5.67
CA TYR A 65 -1.87 8.99 5.24
C TYR A 65 -1.18 8.42 4.00
N VAL A 66 -0.93 7.11 3.99
CA VAL A 66 -0.60 6.38 2.76
C VAL A 66 -1.90 6.09 2.02
N ARG A 67 -1.89 6.41 0.72
CA ARG A 67 -2.95 6.12 -0.24
C ARG A 67 -2.42 5.19 -1.30
N TRP A 68 -3.33 4.49 -1.96
CA TRP A 68 -2.98 3.60 -3.05
C TRP A 68 -4.02 3.59 -4.15
N HIS A 69 -3.57 3.12 -5.30
CA HIS A 69 -4.40 3.04 -6.49
C HIS A 69 -5.63 2.16 -6.19
N ARG A 70 -6.81 2.54 -6.68
CA ARG A 70 -8.10 1.87 -6.38
C ARG A 70 -8.17 0.36 -6.64
N ARG A 71 -7.24 -0.18 -7.44
CA ARG A 71 -7.13 -1.62 -7.71
C ARG A 71 -6.40 -2.37 -6.59
N ILE A 72 -5.60 -1.69 -5.77
CA ILE A 72 -5.03 -2.28 -4.56
C ILE A 72 -6.13 -2.27 -3.50
N VAL A 73 -6.52 -3.46 -3.06
CA VAL A 73 -7.57 -3.68 -2.07
C VAL A 73 -7.00 -3.62 -0.65
N SER A 74 -5.78 -4.11 -0.48
CA SER A 74 -5.04 -4.09 0.77
C SER A 74 -3.55 -4.08 0.52
N ALA A 75 -2.79 -3.56 1.47
CA ALA A 75 -1.34 -3.62 1.48
C ALA A 75 -0.81 -3.69 2.92
N THR A 76 0.12 -4.61 3.18
CA THR A 76 0.68 -4.87 4.50
C THR A 76 2.20 -4.90 4.43
N CYS A 77 2.86 -4.34 5.44
CA CYS A 77 4.30 -4.46 5.66
C CYS A 77 4.51 -5.04 7.05
N THR A 78 5.22 -6.16 7.17
CA THR A 78 5.48 -6.82 8.45
C THR A 78 6.94 -7.22 8.55
N ARG A 79 7.51 -7.09 9.75
CA ARG A 79 8.85 -7.61 10.04
C ARG A 79 8.77 -9.11 10.30
N SER A 80 9.60 -9.88 9.61
CA SER A 80 9.80 -11.29 9.87
C SER A 80 10.42 -11.48 11.26
N ARG A 81 9.83 -12.38 12.05
CA ARG A 81 10.34 -12.74 13.39
C ARG A 81 11.55 -13.67 13.34
N TRP A 82 11.88 -14.23 12.17
CA TRP A 82 12.92 -15.25 12.01
C TRP A 82 14.28 -14.66 11.65
N ASP A 83 14.29 -13.67 10.75
CA ASP A 83 15.51 -13.07 10.17
C ASP A 83 15.48 -11.52 10.24
N GLY A 84 14.41 -10.93 10.77
CA GLY A 84 14.26 -9.48 10.88
C GLY A 84 14.00 -8.76 9.55
N SER A 85 13.85 -9.48 8.43
CA SER A 85 13.59 -8.89 7.12
C SER A 85 12.18 -8.32 7.01
N MET A 86 11.91 -7.47 6.00
CA MET A 86 10.58 -6.93 5.75
C MET A 86 9.84 -7.77 4.70
N THR A 87 8.65 -8.25 5.05
CA THR A 87 7.72 -8.86 4.10
C THR A 87 6.60 -7.86 3.79
N CYS A 88 6.47 -7.52 2.51
CA CYS A 88 5.39 -6.68 2.01
C CYS A 88 4.45 -7.52 1.13
N ALA A 89 3.15 -7.33 1.29
CA ALA A 89 2.13 -7.98 0.47
C ALA A 89 1.09 -6.96 0.05
N ALA A 90 0.57 -7.09 -1.17
CA ALA A 90 -0.54 -6.29 -1.67
C ALA A 90 -1.53 -7.19 -2.41
N THR A 91 -2.82 -7.01 -2.11
CA THR A 91 -3.90 -7.66 -2.86
C THR A 91 -4.40 -6.71 -3.92
N VAL A 92 -4.41 -7.14 -5.18
CA VAL A 92 -4.83 -6.32 -6.32
C VAL A 92 -6.05 -6.95 -6.98
N ALA A 93 -7.10 -6.16 -7.17
CA ALA A 93 -8.24 -6.51 -8.00
C ALA A 93 -7.90 -6.31 -9.48
N ARG A 94 -8.23 -7.31 -10.29
CA ARG A 94 -8.07 -7.30 -11.75
C ARG A 94 -9.37 -7.72 -12.42
N GLU A 95 -9.67 -7.09 -13.55
CA GLU A 95 -10.80 -7.46 -14.39
C GLU A 95 -10.61 -8.87 -14.93
N LEU A 96 -11.55 -9.78 -14.61
CA LEU A 96 -11.49 -11.18 -15.02
C LEU A 96 -11.55 -11.32 -16.55
N ASN A 97 -12.29 -10.45 -17.24
CA ASN A 97 -12.39 -10.46 -18.70
C ASN A 97 -11.04 -10.27 -19.39
N GLU A 98 -10.16 -9.42 -18.86
CA GLU A 98 -8.83 -9.23 -19.43
C GLU A 98 -7.91 -10.43 -19.17
N LEU A 99 -8.11 -11.14 -18.05
CA LEU A 99 -7.37 -12.37 -17.73
C LEU A 99 -7.79 -13.54 -18.62
N LEU A 100 -9.08 -13.62 -18.93
CA LEU A 100 -9.65 -14.72 -19.74
C LEU A 100 -9.60 -14.44 -21.24
N ALA A 101 -9.41 -13.18 -21.68
CA ALA A 101 -9.38 -12.82 -23.10
C ALA A 101 -8.41 -13.68 -23.95
N PRO A 102 -7.20 -14.04 -23.48
CA PRO A 102 -6.33 -14.95 -24.23
C PRO A 102 -6.90 -16.37 -24.34
N MET A 103 -7.52 -16.89 -23.27
CA MET A 103 -8.15 -18.22 -23.26
C MET A 103 -9.41 -18.26 -24.14
N ILE A 104 -10.25 -17.23 -24.10
CA ILE A 104 -11.45 -17.12 -24.92
C ILE A 104 -11.06 -17.10 -26.40
N ARG A 105 -10.06 -16.29 -26.77
CA ARG A 105 -9.56 -16.22 -28.16
C ARG A 105 -9.01 -17.56 -28.65
N GLN A 106 -8.29 -18.30 -27.79
CA GLN A 106 -7.82 -19.65 -28.14
C GLN A 106 -8.97 -20.64 -28.40
N LEU A 107 -10.09 -20.51 -27.69
CA LEU A 107 -11.28 -21.33 -27.94
C LEU A 107 -11.96 -20.92 -29.25
N GLU A 108 -12.07 -19.62 -29.55
CA GLU A 108 -12.65 -19.11 -30.79
C GLU A 108 -11.83 -19.53 -32.03
N ASP A 109 -10.50 -19.44 -31.96
CA ASP A 109 -9.59 -19.81 -33.05
C ASP A 109 -9.53 -21.33 -33.29
N GLY A 110 -9.89 -22.13 -32.28
CA GLY A 110 -9.87 -23.60 -32.32
C GLY A 110 -11.17 -24.25 -32.78
N VAL A 111 -12.26 -23.49 -32.93
CA VAL A 111 -13.52 -24.01 -33.48
C VAL A 111 -13.41 -24.02 -35.01
N PRO A 112 -13.42 -25.20 -35.66
CA PRO A 112 -13.50 -25.23 -37.12
C PRO A 112 -14.82 -24.57 -37.53
N ALA A 113 -14.75 -23.63 -38.47
CA ALA A 113 -15.97 -23.13 -39.11
C ALA A 113 -16.70 -24.34 -39.71
N ASP A 114 -17.89 -24.65 -39.19
CA ASP A 114 -18.77 -25.64 -39.80
C ASP A 114 -18.90 -25.31 -41.29
N ARG A 115 -18.57 -26.29 -42.13
CA ARG A 115 -18.78 -26.30 -43.58
C ARG A 115 -20.19 -26.71 -43.92
#